data_AF-A0A0B2ULQ0-F1
#
_entry.id   AF-A0A0B2ULQ0-F1
#
_cell.length_a   1.000
_cell.length_b   1.000
_cell.length_c   1.000
_cell.angle_alpha   90.00
_cell.angle_beta   90.00
_cell.angle_gamma   90.00
#
_symmetry.space_group_name_H-M   'P 1'
#
loop_
_entity.id
_entity.type
_entity.pdbx_description
1 polymer ?
#
loop_
_entity_poly.entity_id
_entity_poly.type
_entity_poly.pdbx_seq_one_letter_code
_entity_poly.pdbx_strand_id
1 'polypeptide(L)'
;MMARGDKELKCLGREVEQLKHALESKHWNASSLVMEALNCIVECANKFSADLDLECKLDEMIVDAFNMIDEPDREKFVLLLPDLVFFMRDPRNIYPSIERYFVPGCLFCFDIAELVFVMKKEFGFEFDEFFKNLLFCMNPVTIGHRIEKRLMLLMMVLEDKSSTLTTVKAVIKKLCSISLLVGSADCHKILWTVLWIMRLHPMAYSMARAESFVKELEWTSRITFDEFQPYLFELDILSESVKGIRNVIRQIKDEACDVKKRPRLITFTNFMFPELEI
;
A
#
# COMPACT_ATOMS: atom_id res chain seq x y z
N MET A 1 -34.76 -6.41 17.15
CA MET A 1 -33.29 -6.29 16.97
C MET A 1 -32.56 -7.61 17.23
N MET A 2 -32.88 -8.39 18.28
CA MET A 2 -32.21 -9.69 18.57
C MET A 2 -32.28 -10.72 17.43
N ALA A 3 -33.40 -10.83 16.71
CA ALA A 3 -33.54 -11.82 15.62
C ALA A 3 -32.68 -11.56 14.36
N ARG A 4 -32.07 -10.38 14.25
CA ARG A 4 -31.21 -10.04 13.10
C ARG A 4 -29.78 -10.54 13.35
N GLY A 5 -29.16 -10.18 14.48
CA GLY A 5 -27.82 -10.66 14.86
C GLY A 5 -27.69 -12.19 14.89
N ASP A 6 -28.72 -12.91 15.36
CA ASP A 6 -28.72 -14.39 15.38
C ASP A 6 -28.68 -15.04 13.99
N LYS A 7 -29.23 -14.38 12.96
CA LYS A 7 -29.15 -14.87 11.57
C LYS A 7 -27.78 -14.60 10.96
N GLU A 8 -27.19 -13.47 11.30
CA GLU A 8 -25.88 -13.01 10.80
C GLU A 8 -24.76 -13.91 11.35
N LEU A 9 -24.79 -14.17 12.66
CA LEU A 9 -23.89 -15.12 13.34
C LEU A 9 -23.97 -16.53 12.76
N LYS A 10 -25.18 -17.03 12.47
CA LYS A 10 -25.39 -18.36 11.89
C LYS A 10 -24.87 -18.46 10.46
N CYS A 11 -24.97 -17.38 9.69
CA CYS A 11 -24.47 -17.32 8.33
C CYS A 11 -22.95 -17.42 8.33
N LEU A 12 -22.27 -16.54 9.08
CA LEU A 12 -20.81 -16.55 9.17
C LEU A 12 -20.28 -17.86 9.77
N GLY A 13 -20.90 -18.37 10.83
CA GLY A 13 -20.50 -19.64 11.45
C GLY A 13 -20.60 -20.84 10.49
N ARG A 14 -21.57 -20.84 9.57
CA ARG A 14 -21.67 -21.87 8.53
C ARG A 14 -20.53 -21.77 7.51
N GLU A 15 -20.15 -20.56 7.11
CA GLU A 15 -19.05 -20.36 6.16
C GLU A 15 -17.68 -20.71 6.79
N VAL A 16 -17.50 -20.42 8.08
CA VAL A 16 -16.31 -20.85 8.84
C VAL A 16 -16.25 -22.39 8.92
N GLU A 17 -17.35 -23.09 9.16
CA GLU A 17 -17.33 -24.56 9.17
C GLU A 17 -17.03 -25.15 7.79
N GLN A 18 -17.46 -24.49 6.71
CA GLN A 18 -17.08 -24.88 5.34
C GLN A 18 -15.58 -24.72 5.10
N LEU A 19 -14.98 -23.62 5.57
CA LEU A 19 -13.52 -23.43 5.50
C LEU A 19 -12.80 -24.55 6.26
N LYS A 20 -13.27 -24.92 7.46
CA LYS A 20 -12.68 -26.01 8.23
C LYS A 20 -12.72 -27.33 7.47
N HIS A 21 -13.86 -27.67 6.89
CA HIS A 21 -13.99 -28.86 6.04
C HIS A 21 -13.07 -28.81 4.81
N ALA A 22 -12.90 -27.63 4.19
CA ALA A 22 -11.98 -27.45 3.07
C ALA A 22 -10.51 -27.64 3.49
N LEU A 23 -10.12 -27.20 4.70
CA LEU A 23 -8.76 -27.36 5.23
C LEU A 23 -8.44 -28.81 5.63
N GLU A 24 -9.43 -29.55 6.12
CA GLU A 24 -9.27 -30.98 6.48
C GLU A 24 -9.28 -31.91 5.24
N SER A 25 -9.67 -31.37 4.09
CA SER A 25 -9.75 -32.11 2.84
C SER A 25 -8.37 -32.46 2.28
N LYS A 26 -8.19 -33.73 1.90
CA LYS A 26 -7.00 -34.20 1.16
C LYS A 26 -7.20 -34.20 -0.36
N HIS A 27 -8.18 -33.46 -0.87
CA HIS A 27 -8.50 -33.44 -2.29
C HIS A 27 -7.50 -32.62 -3.11
N TRP A 28 -7.32 -32.99 -4.38
CA TRP A 28 -6.44 -32.31 -5.34
C TRP A 28 -6.89 -30.88 -5.68
N ASN A 29 -8.12 -30.51 -5.32
CA ASN A 29 -8.70 -29.16 -5.52
C ASN A 29 -8.79 -28.36 -4.23
N ALA A 30 -8.03 -28.72 -3.18
CA ALA A 30 -8.10 -28.07 -1.87
C ALA A 30 -7.93 -26.54 -1.94
N SER A 31 -6.98 -26.04 -2.74
CA SER A 31 -6.78 -24.59 -2.94
C SER A 31 -8.08 -23.88 -3.37
N SER A 32 -8.79 -24.43 -4.35
CA SER A 32 -10.04 -23.85 -4.86
C SER A 32 -11.15 -23.85 -3.80
N LEU A 33 -11.30 -24.94 -3.04
CA LEU A 33 -12.31 -25.04 -1.99
C LEU A 33 -12.04 -24.07 -0.84
N VAL A 34 -10.77 -23.94 -0.44
CA VAL A 34 -10.33 -22.98 0.58
C VAL A 34 -10.62 -21.54 0.10
N MET A 35 -10.25 -21.21 -1.14
CA MET A 35 -10.52 -19.89 -1.71
C MET A 35 -12.00 -19.57 -1.81
N GLU A 36 -12.84 -20.53 -2.23
CA GLU A 36 -14.29 -20.35 -2.28
C GLU A 36 -14.87 -20.04 -0.90
N ALA A 37 -14.51 -20.83 0.11
CA ALA A 37 -14.95 -20.62 1.48
C ALA A 37 -14.51 -19.25 2.04
N LEU A 38 -13.26 -18.84 1.79
CA LEU A 38 -12.75 -17.53 2.22
C LEU A 38 -13.50 -16.37 1.57
N ASN A 39 -13.81 -16.46 0.27
CA ASN A 39 -14.62 -15.45 -0.40
C ASN A 39 -16.03 -15.38 0.19
N CYS A 40 -16.67 -16.52 0.46
CA CYS A 40 -17.97 -16.56 1.12
C CYS A 40 -17.95 -15.89 2.50
N ILE A 41 -16.88 -16.09 3.28
CA ILE A 41 -16.69 -15.41 4.57
C ILE A 41 -16.63 -13.89 4.36
N VAL A 42 -15.79 -13.39 3.44
CA VAL A 42 -15.66 -11.95 3.15
C VAL A 42 -16.98 -11.35 2.63
N GLU A 43 -17.68 -12.05 1.75
CA GLU A 43 -18.99 -11.61 1.26
C GLU A 43 -20.05 -11.55 2.37
N CYS A 44 -20.02 -12.50 3.30
CA CYS A 44 -20.89 -12.47 4.47
C CYS A 44 -20.52 -11.29 5.37
N ALA A 45 -19.23 -11.13 5.69
CA ALA A 45 -18.70 -10.02 6.47
C ALA A 45 -19.16 -8.66 5.93
N ASN A 46 -19.01 -8.43 4.62
CA ASN A 46 -19.39 -7.17 3.98
C ASN A 46 -20.91 -6.88 4.00
N LYS A 47 -21.74 -7.90 4.22
CA LYS A 47 -23.21 -7.74 4.33
C LYS A 47 -23.66 -7.38 5.76
N PHE A 48 -22.80 -7.54 6.77
CA PHE A 48 -23.15 -7.38 8.18
C PHE A 48 -22.32 -6.26 8.84
N SER A 49 -22.92 -5.50 9.77
CA SER A 49 -22.21 -4.40 10.44
C SER A 49 -21.17 -4.91 11.45
N ALA A 50 -20.07 -4.18 11.58
CA ALA A 50 -18.84 -4.50 12.32
C ALA A 50 -18.96 -4.78 13.84
N ASP A 51 -20.15 -4.77 14.43
CA ASP A 51 -20.37 -5.05 15.87
C ASP A 51 -20.64 -6.55 16.14
N LEU A 52 -20.05 -7.42 15.33
CA LEU A 52 -20.17 -8.87 15.45
C LEU A 52 -18.97 -9.40 16.22
N ASP A 53 -19.11 -9.44 17.54
CA ASP A 53 -18.14 -10.03 18.47
C ASP A 53 -18.16 -11.56 18.33
N LEU A 54 -17.56 -12.04 17.23
CA LEU A 54 -17.34 -13.46 17.00
C LEU A 54 -15.97 -13.84 17.53
N GLU A 55 -15.95 -14.66 18.57
CA GLU A 55 -14.78 -15.46 18.95
C GLU A 55 -14.53 -16.58 17.90
N CYS A 56 -14.32 -16.22 16.64
CA CYS A 56 -13.93 -17.16 15.61
C CYS A 56 -12.42 -17.42 15.67
N LYS A 57 -12.01 -18.69 15.72
CA LYS A 57 -10.60 -19.13 15.59
C LYS A 57 -10.10 -19.05 14.14
N LEU A 58 -10.38 -17.93 13.47
CA LEU A 58 -10.04 -17.76 12.07
C LEU A 58 -8.53 -17.57 11.86
N ASP A 59 -7.81 -17.15 12.90
CA ASP A 59 -6.36 -16.98 12.90
C ASP A 59 -5.62 -18.29 12.55
N GLU A 60 -5.92 -19.39 13.26
CA GLU A 60 -5.33 -20.72 12.98
C GLU A 60 -5.68 -21.19 11.56
N MET A 61 -6.93 -21.02 11.15
CA MET A 61 -7.44 -21.47 9.85
C MET A 61 -6.83 -20.70 8.67
N ILE A 62 -6.57 -19.40 8.84
CA ILE A 62 -5.93 -18.58 7.81
C ILE A 62 -4.44 -18.92 7.69
N VAL A 63 -3.77 -19.24 8.80
CA VAL A 63 -2.40 -19.75 8.77
C VAL A 63 -2.33 -21.09 8.03
N ASP A 64 -3.28 -22.00 8.29
CA ASP A 64 -3.37 -23.28 7.57
C ASP A 64 -3.68 -23.08 6.07
N ALA A 65 -4.55 -22.12 5.73
CA ALA A 65 -4.86 -21.79 4.34
C ALA A 65 -3.61 -21.37 3.53
N PHE A 66 -2.64 -20.67 4.14
CA PHE A 66 -1.37 -20.34 3.48
C PHE A 66 -0.57 -21.57 3.02
N ASN A 67 -0.74 -22.71 3.69
CA ASN A 67 -0.05 -23.96 3.35
C ASN A 67 -0.78 -24.75 2.26
N MET A 68 -2.07 -24.47 2.03
CA MET A 68 -2.91 -25.19 1.06
C MET A 68 -3.15 -24.42 -0.24
N ILE A 69 -2.98 -23.10 -0.24
CA ILE A 69 -3.20 -22.25 -1.41
C ILE A 69 -2.00 -22.30 -2.36
N ASP A 70 -2.29 -22.69 -3.60
CA ASP A 70 -1.30 -22.76 -4.68
C ASP A 70 -0.81 -21.37 -5.09
N GLU A 71 0.43 -21.29 -5.61
CA GLU A 71 1.06 -20.03 -6.07
C GLU A 71 0.15 -19.12 -6.91
N PRO A 72 -0.62 -19.61 -7.91
CA PRO A 72 -1.46 -18.75 -8.75
C PRO A 72 -2.59 -18.04 -8.00
N ASP A 73 -3.03 -18.58 -6.87
CA ASP A 73 -4.14 -18.02 -6.09
C ASP A 73 -3.66 -17.22 -4.88
N ARG A 74 -2.35 -17.20 -4.58
CA ARG A 74 -1.80 -16.46 -3.43
C ARG A 74 -2.05 -14.97 -3.47
N GLU A 75 -1.92 -14.33 -4.63
CA GLU A 75 -2.25 -12.90 -4.76
C GLU A 75 -3.73 -12.65 -4.41
N LYS A 76 -4.64 -13.49 -4.91
CA LYS A 76 -6.07 -13.38 -4.63
C LYS A 76 -6.35 -13.56 -3.15
N PHE A 77 -5.69 -14.54 -2.52
CA PHE A 77 -5.83 -14.77 -1.09
C PHE A 77 -5.37 -13.57 -0.26
N VAL A 78 -4.19 -13.02 -0.59
CA VAL A 78 -3.64 -11.86 0.12
C VAL A 78 -4.58 -10.65 0.04
N LEU A 79 -5.29 -10.48 -1.07
CA LEU A 79 -6.27 -9.40 -1.24
C LEU A 79 -7.50 -9.52 -0.32
N LEU A 80 -7.82 -10.72 0.17
CA LEU A 80 -8.93 -10.95 1.11
C LEU A 80 -8.51 -10.67 2.57
N LEU A 81 -7.21 -10.71 2.87
CA LEU A 81 -6.72 -10.64 4.25
C LEU A 81 -7.08 -9.35 4.99
N PRO A 82 -7.06 -8.15 4.38
CA PRO A 82 -7.50 -6.93 5.06
C PRO A 82 -8.93 -7.01 5.60
N ASP A 83 -9.83 -7.73 4.93
CA ASP A 83 -11.20 -7.94 5.40
C ASP A 83 -11.25 -9.03 6.47
N LEU A 84 -10.44 -10.08 6.31
CA LEU A 84 -10.44 -11.24 7.21
C LEU A 84 -9.80 -10.96 8.57
N VAL A 85 -8.83 -10.03 8.68
CA VAL A 85 -8.15 -9.73 9.95
C VAL A 85 -9.08 -9.22 11.03
N PHE A 86 -10.20 -8.58 10.67
CA PHE A 86 -11.21 -8.12 11.62
C PHE A 86 -11.97 -9.26 12.32
N PHE A 87 -11.88 -10.49 11.79
CA PHE A 87 -12.52 -11.68 12.35
C PHE A 87 -11.52 -12.62 13.05
N MET A 88 -10.27 -12.19 13.19
CA MET A 88 -9.25 -12.95 13.91
C MET A 88 -9.24 -12.55 15.38
N ARG A 89 -9.06 -13.54 16.26
CA ARG A 89 -8.78 -13.29 17.68
C ARG A 89 -7.47 -12.52 17.89
N ASP A 90 -6.42 -12.90 17.15
CA ASP A 90 -5.13 -12.20 17.16
C ASP A 90 -4.55 -12.12 15.74
N PRO A 91 -4.69 -10.98 15.05
CA PRO A 91 -4.17 -10.82 13.70
C PRO A 91 -2.65 -10.99 13.58
N ARG A 92 -1.87 -10.86 14.68
CA ARG A 92 -0.40 -11.03 14.61
C ARG A 92 0.00 -12.43 14.18
N ASN A 93 -0.86 -13.43 14.41
CA ASN A 93 -0.58 -14.83 14.08
C ASN A 93 -0.36 -15.06 12.58
N ILE A 94 -0.90 -14.20 11.71
CA ILE A 94 -0.68 -14.34 10.26
C ILE A 94 0.64 -13.72 9.80
N TYR A 95 1.26 -12.84 10.58
CA TYR A 95 2.45 -12.09 10.17
C TYR A 95 3.62 -12.98 9.69
N PRO A 96 4.00 -14.06 10.41
CA PRO A 96 5.05 -14.98 9.95
C PRO A 96 4.75 -15.63 8.59
N SER A 97 3.48 -15.82 8.25
CA SER A 97 3.07 -16.42 6.97
C SER A 97 3.18 -15.43 5.80
N ILE A 98 3.02 -14.13 6.07
CA ILE A 98 3.01 -13.06 5.06
C ILE A 98 4.35 -12.34 4.90
N GLU A 99 5.19 -12.27 5.94
CA GLU A 99 6.41 -11.46 5.93
C GLU A 99 7.38 -11.88 4.81
N ARG A 100 7.42 -13.18 4.48
CA ARG A 100 8.21 -13.74 3.36
C ARG A 100 7.85 -13.15 1.99
N TYR A 101 6.67 -12.55 1.86
CA TYR A 101 6.20 -11.90 0.63
C TYR A 101 6.41 -10.38 0.66
N PHE A 102 6.83 -9.80 1.78
CA PHE A 102 7.14 -8.38 1.88
C PHE A 102 8.58 -8.08 1.44
N VAL A 103 8.93 -8.56 0.25
CA VAL A 103 10.28 -8.49 -0.33
C VAL A 103 10.22 -8.02 -1.78
N PRO A 104 11.30 -7.43 -2.34
CA PRO A 104 11.33 -7.03 -3.74
C PRO A 104 11.17 -8.24 -4.67
N GLY A 105 10.54 -8.01 -5.81
CA GLY A 105 10.27 -9.05 -6.80
C GLY A 105 8.96 -9.81 -6.57
N CYS A 106 8.39 -9.75 -5.37
CA CYS A 106 7.01 -10.20 -5.15
C CYS A 106 6.03 -9.16 -5.72
N LEU A 107 5.17 -9.54 -6.67
CA LEU A 107 4.23 -8.63 -7.33
C LEU A 107 3.16 -8.04 -6.39
N PHE A 108 2.78 -8.79 -5.37
CA PHE A 108 1.76 -8.42 -4.38
C PHE A 108 2.36 -7.94 -3.05
N CYS A 109 3.66 -7.62 -3.00
CA CYS A 109 4.31 -7.09 -1.79
C CYS A 109 3.61 -5.83 -1.23
N PHE A 110 3.00 -5.02 -2.08
CA PHE A 110 2.21 -3.87 -1.65
C PHE A 110 0.85 -4.24 -1.05
N ASP A 111 0.25 -5.38 -1.42
CA ASP A 111 -0.95 -5.87 -0.72
C ASP A 111 -0.59 -6.39 0.68
N ILE A 112 0.62 -6.96 0.83
CA ILE A 112 1.18 -7.28 2.15
C ILE A 112 1.42 -5.99 2.95
N ALA A 113 1.99 -4.95 2.34
CA ALA A 113 2.19 -3.67 3.01
C ALA A 113 0.87 -3.03 3.45
N GLU A 114 -0.19 -3.13 2.64
CA GLU A 114 -1.54 -2.68 2.99
C GLU A 114 -2.08 -3.42 4.22
N LEU A 115 -1.97 -4.75 4.23
CA LEU A 115 -2.38 -5.58 5.36
C LEU A 115 -1.62 -5.21 6.64
N VAL A 116 -0.29 -5.09 6.57
CA VAL A 116 0.55 -4.68 7.71
C VAL A 116 0.18 -3.27 8.19
N PHE A 117 -0.16 -2.36 7.27
CA PHE A 117 -0.63 -1.03 7.62
C PHE A 117 -2.00 -1.04 8.31
N VAL A 118 -2.95 -1.87 7.85
CA VAL A 118 -4.25 -2.08 8.53
C VAL A 118 -4.02 -2.62 9.94
N MET A 119 -3.16 -3.63 10.08
CA MET A 119 -2.76 -4.19 11.37
C MET A 119 -2.18 -3.14 12.32
N LYS A 120 -1.34 -2.24 11.80
CA LYS A 120 -0.79 -1.12 12.57
C LYS A 120 -1.86 -0.12 12.99
N LYS A 121 -2.71 0.30 12.05
CA LYS A 121 -3.66 1.40 12.25
C LYS A 121 -4.87 1.00 13.10
N GLU A 122 -5.46 -0.16 12.83
CA GLU A 122 -6.72 -0.59 13.46
C GLU A 122 -6.50 -1.38 14.75
N PHE A 123 -5.36 -2.06 14.88
CA PHE A 123 -5.04 -2.90 16.06
C PHE A 123 -3.87 -2.39 16.90
N GLY A 124 -3.20 -1.31 16.48
CA GLY A 124 -2.10 -0.69 17.23
C GLY A 124 -0.81 -1.50 17.26
N PHE A 125 -0.61 -2.40 16.29
CA PHE A 125 0.62 -3.19 16.21
C PHE A 125 1.79 -2.40 15.61
N GLU A 126 2.99 -2.66 16.10
CA GLU A 126 4.22 -2.07 15.57
C GLU A 126 5.03 -3.14 14.85
N PHE A 127 5.54 -2.79 13.67
CA PHE A 127 6.33 -3.67 12.82
C PHE A 127 7.67 -2.98 12.53
N ASP A 128 8.73 -3.58 13.07
CA ASP A 128 10.09 -3.11 12.81
C ASP A 128 10.35 -3.13 11.31
N GLU A 129 11.08 -2.13 10.84
CA GLU A 129 11.52 -2.03 9.44
C GLU A 129 10.39 -1.92 8.39
N PHE A 130 9.13 -1.70 8.78
CA PHE A 130 8.00 -1.55 7.85
C PHE A 130 8.32 -0.58 6.69
N PHE A 131 8.80 0.63 7.02
CA PHE A 131 9.16 1.62 6.00
C PHE A 131 10.35 1.17 5.14
N LYS A 132 11.36 0.51 5.74
CA LYS A 132 12.52 -0.08 5.03
C LYS A 132 12.06 -1.07 3.97
N ASN A 133 11.21 -2.01 4.36
CA ASN A 133 10.67 -3.04 3.48
C ASN A 133 9.77 -2.42 2.39
N LEU A 134 8.93 -1.44 2.75
CA LEU A 134 8.11 -0.70 1.78
C LEU A 134 8.96 -0.01 0.72
N LEU A 135 9.99 0.76 1.12
CA LEU A 135 10.90 1.45 0.20
C LEU A 135 11.68 0.46 -0.67
N PHE A 136 12.09 -0.67 -0.11
CA PHE A 136 12.82 -1.71 -0.83
C PHE A 136 11.94 -2.40 -1.89
N CYS A 137 10.66 -2.59 -1.58
CA CYS A 137 9.67 -3.16 -2.50
C CYS A 137 9.30 -2.23 -3.67
N MET A 138 9.51 -0.92 -3.53
CA MET A 138 9.21 0.06 -4.59
C MET A 138 10.13 -0.10 -5.80
N ASN A 139 9.56 -0.55 -6.92
CA ASN A 139 10.23 -0.59 -8.22
C ASN A 139 9.19 -0.35 -9.35
N PRO A 140 9.61 -0.15 -10.61
CA PRO A 140 8.68 0.13 -11.71
C PRO A 140 7.59 -0.93 -11.89
N VAL A 141 7.92 -2.21 -11.67
CA VAL A 141 6.97 -3.32 -11.85
C VAL A 141 5.94 -3.35 -10.73
N THR A 142 6.38 -3.27 -9.46
CA THR A 142 5.48 -3.33 -8.30
C THR A 142 4.62 -2.08 -8.16
N ILE A 143 5.16 -0.90 -8.47
CA ILE A 143 4.38 0.34 -8.53
C ILE A 143 3.42 0.33 -9.73
N GLY A 144 3.84 -0.16 -10.90
CA GLY A 144 2.97 -0.24 -12.07
C GLY A 144 1.78 -1.18 -11.86
N HIS A 145 1.96 -2.26 -11.09
CA HIS A 145 0.89 -3.20 -10.76
C HIS A 145 -0.18 -2.56 -9.87
N ARG A 146 -1.34 -2.21 -10.47
CA ARG A 146 -2.45 -1.49 -9.84
C ARG A 146 -2.01 -0.12 -9.30
N ILE A 147 -1.29 0.64 -10.13
CA ILE A 147 -0.62 1.89 -9.77
C ILE A 147 -1.42 2.85 -8.89
N GLU A 148 -2.69 3.10 -9.19
CA GLU A 148 -3.50 4.03 -8.41
C GLU A 148 -3.71 3.54 -6.98
N LYS A 149 -3.99 2.24 -6.79
CA LYS A 149 -4.10 1.63 -5.47
C LYS A 149 -2.78 1.75 -4.70
N ARG A 150 -1.64 1.51 -5.36
CA ARG A 150 -0.30 1.56 -4.73
C ARG A 150 0.09 2.96 -4.31
N LEU A 151 -0.13 3.94 -5.19
CA LEU A 151 0.15 5.34 -4.91
C LEU A 151 -0.77 5.88 -3.82
N MET A 152 -2.05 5.46 -3.79
CA MET A 152 -2.96 5.79 -2.70
C MET A 152 -2.47 5.23 -1.36
N LEU A 153 -2.07 3.96 -1.32
CA LEU A 153 -1.50 3.36 -0.11
C LEU A 153 -0.29 4.15 0.40
N LEU A 154 0.64 4.53 -0.48
CA LEU A 154 1.80 5.34 -0.10
C LEU A 154 1.40 6.68 0.52
N MET A 155 0.38 7.36 -0.04
CA MET A 155 -0.12 8.62 0.54
C MET A 155 -0.73 8.39 1.92
N MET A 156 -1.54 7.34 2.09
CA MET A 156 -2.16 7.01 3.39
C MET A 156 -1.10 6.66 4.44
N VAL A 157 -0.10 5.86 4.07
CA VAL A 157 1.02 5.48 4.94
C VAL A 157 1.83 6.70 5.34
N LEU A 158 2.09 7.63 4.41
CA LEU A 158 2.87 8.82 4.70
C LEU A 158 2.08 9.90 5.43
N GLU A 159 0.76 9.94 5.32
CA GLU A 159 -0.10 10.82 6.14
C GLU A 159 -0.08 10.43 7.62
N ASP A 160 0.17 9.15 7.92
CA ASP A 160 0.25 8.66 9.29
C ASP A 160 1.35 9.37 10.10
N LYS A 161 1.04 9.67 11.37
CA LYS A 161 1.91 10.44 12.27
C LYS A 161 3.25 9.76 12.55
N SER A 162 3.37 8.46 12.29
CA SER A 162 4.63 7.72 12.46
C SER A 162 5.67 8.02 11.38
N SER A 163 5.27 8.67 10.27
CA SER A 163 6.16 8.97 9.16
C SER A 163 7.13 10.12 9.47
N THR A 164 8.43 9.80 9.46
CA THR A 164 9.49 10.82 9.63
C THR A 164 9.73 11.60 8.33
N LEU A 165 10.27 12.82 8.42
CA LEU A 165 10.65 13.58 7.23
C LEU A 165 11.67 12.84 6.36
N THR A 166 12.64 12.14 6.97
CA THR A 166 13.59 11.30 6.23
C THR A 166 12.87 10.22 5.44
N THR A 167 11.87 9.60 6.06
CA THR A 167 11.05 8.57 5.41
C THR A 167 10.34 9.11 4.18
N VAL A 168 9.66 10.24 4.35
CA VAL A 168 8.94 10.95 3.28
C VAL A 168 9.89 11.31 2.13
N LYS A 169 11.06 11.87 2.43
CA LYS A 169 12.06 12.25 1.42
C LYS A 169 12.58 11.05 0.63
N ALA A 170 12.87 9.94 1.29
CA ALA A 170 13.34 8.72 0.62
C ALA A 170 12.27 8.15 -0.33
N VAL A 171 11.00 8.11 0.10
CA VAL A 171 9.87 7.67 -0.75
C VAL A 171 9.69 8.61 -1.95
N ILE A 172 9.70 9.93 -1.74
CA ILE A 172 9.65 10.91 -2.83
C ILE A 172 10.79 10.68 -3.83
N LYS A 173 12.03 10.54 -3.34
CA LYS A 173 13.20 10.31 -4.20
C LYS A 173 13.03 9.02 -5.02
N LYS A 174 12.57 7.94 -4.39
CA LYS A 174 12.31 6.66 -5.04
C LYS A 174 11.21 6.76 -6.10
N LEU A 175 10.11 7.44 -5.81
CA LEU A 175 9.02 7.69 -6.77
C LEU A 175 9.52 8.50 -7.98
N CYS A 176 10.25 9.59 -7.75
CA CYS A 176 10.86 10.39 -8.82
C CYS A 176 11.82 9.54 -9.67
N SER A 177 12.66 8.70 -9.06
CA SER A 177 13.52 7.77 -9.80
C SER A 177 12.72 6.77 -10.65
N ILE A 178 11.65 6.19 -10.10
CA ILE A 178 10.76 5.27 -10.85
C ILE A 178 10.06 6.00 -12.00
N SER A 179 9.70 7.28 -11.83
CA SER A 179 9.01 8.06 -12.86
C SER A 179 9.80 8.23 -14.17
N LEU A 180 11.13 8.09 -14.12
CA LEU A 180 12.00 8.07 -15.30
C LEU A 180 11.96 6.74 -16.08
N LEU A 181 11.44 5.68 -15.47
CA LEU A 181 11.53 4.30 -15.98
C LEU A 181 10.18 3.73 -16.45
N VAL A 182 9.10 4.52 -16.35
CA VAL A 182 7.73 4.09 -16.67
C VAL A 182 7.15 4.91 -17.81
N GLY A 183 6.02 4.46 -18.38
CA GLY A 183 5.32 5.20 -19.43
C GLY A 183 4.74 6.53 -18.94
N SER A 184 4.49 7.46 -19.86
CA SER A 184 4.08 8.84 -19.54
C SER A 184 2.82 8.94 -18.66
N ALA A 185 1.84 8.05 -18.85
CA ALA A 185 0.63 8.03 -18.04
C ALA A 185 0.92 7.70 -16.57
N ASP A 186 1.75 6.68 -16.33
CA ASP A 186 2.15 6.28 -14.98
C ASP A 186 3.11 7.29 -14.34
N CYS A 187 4.04 7.83 -15.13
CA CYS A 187 4.92 8.93 -14.73
C CYS A 187 4.10 10.12 -14.21
N HIS A 188 3.05 10.52 -14.95
CA HIS A 188 2.15 11.59 -14.55
C HIS A 188 1.47 11.31 -13.20
N LYS A 189 0.92 10.11 -12.99
CA LYS A 189 0.30 9.70 -11.71
C LYS A 189 1.29 9.70 -10.55
N ILE A 190 2.51 9.22 -10.80
CA ILE A 190 3.60 9.22 -9.80
C ILE A 190 3.95 10.66 -9.42
N LEU A 191 4.17 11.55 -10.39
CA LEU A 191 4.51 12.94 -10.10
C LEU A 191 3.38 13.69 -9.39
N TRP A 192 2.13 13.40 -9.74
CA TRP A 192 0.97 13.92 -8.98
C TRP A 192 0.98 13.43 -7.54
N THR A 193 1.30 12.16 -7.31
CA THR A 193 1.45 11.59 -5.96
C THR A 193 2.57 12.29 -5.20
N VAL A 194 3.73 12.53 -5.83
CA VAL A 194 4.84 13.29 -5.24
C VAL A 194 4.39 14.69 -4.82
N LEU A 195 3.65 15.40 -5.68
CA LEU A 195 3.07 16.70 -5.35
C LEU A 195 2.16 16.62 -4.11
N TRP A 196 1.27 15.63 -4.02
CA TRP A 196 0.43 15.43 -2.82
C TRP A 196 1.23 15.13 -1.57
N ILE A 197 2.23 14.24 -1.66
CA ILE A 197 3.08 13.92 -0.52
C ILE A 197 3.81 15.18 -0.04
N MET A 198 4.34 16.02 -0.93
CA MET A 198 4.97 17.29 -0.56
C MET A 198 3.99 18.29 0.06
N ARG A 199 2.73 18.28 -0.39
CA ARG A 199 1.66 19.09 0.21
C ARG A 199 1.34 18.65 1.64
N LEU A 200 1.26 17.34 1.89
CA LEU A 200 1.13 16.77 3.23
C LEU A 200 2.35 17.06 4.11
N HIS A 201 3.54 17.08 3.51
CA HIS A 201 4.82 17.26 4.18
C HIS A 201 5.60 18.45 3.61
N PRO A 202 5.24 19.71 3.92
CA PRO A 202 5.79 20.89 3.25
C PRO A 202 7.30 21.09 3.38
N MET A 203 7.96 20.42 4.33
CA MET A 203 9.42 20.43 4.45
C MET A 203 10.11 19.66 3.31
N ALA A 204 9.41 18.73 2.66
CA ALA A 204 9.93 17.94 1.55
C ALA A 204 10.09 18.77 0.26
N TYR A 205 9.39 19.90 0.10
CA TYR A 205 9.61 20.81 -1.03
C TYR A 205 11.05 21.31 -1.14
N SER A 206 11.82 21.29 -0.05
CA SER A 206 13.26 21.59 -0.10
C SER A 206 13.97 20.79 -1.18
N MET A 207 13.60 19.53 -1.39
CA MET A 207 14.19 18.62 -2.39
C MET A 207 14.08 19.09 -3.83
N ALA A 208 13.08 19.93 -4.15
CA ALA A 208 12.86 20.48 -5.48
C ALA A 208 13.66 21.78 -5.74
N ARG A 209 14.55 22.17 -4.82
CA ARG A 209 15.41 23.36 -4.94
C ARG A 209 16.88 22.97 -4.99
N ALA A 210 17.65 23.68 -5.80
CA ALA A 210 19.06 23.37 -6.07
C ALA A 210 19.94 23.34 -4.81
N GLU A 211 19.57 24.08 -3.76
CA GLU A 211 20.32 24.11 -2.49
C GLU A 211 20.28 22.79 -1.73
N SER A 212 19.38 21.88 -2.10
CA SER A 212 19.34 20.52 -1.52
C SER A 212 20.33 19.55 -2.17
N PHE A 213 21.11 20.01 -3.15
CA PHE A 213 22.14 19.18 -3.78
C PHE A 213 23.30 18.95 -2.82
N VAL A 214 23.60 17.66 -2.57
CA VAL A 214 24.72 17.23 -1.72
C VAL A 214 25.81 16.65 -2.61
N LYS A 215 26.97 17.31 -2.67
CA LYS A 215 28.06 16.97 -3.60
C LYS A 215 28.63 15.57 -3.35
N GLU A 216 28.71 15.16 -2.08
CA GLU A 216 29.20 13.85 -1.67
C GLU A 216 28.31 12.70 -2.19
N LEU A 217 27.05 13.01 -2.50
CA LEU A 217 26.04 12.05 -2.98
C LEU A 217 25.72 12.23 -4.46
N GLU A 218 26.51 13.00 -5.21
CA GLU A 218 26.30 13.28 -6.65
C GLU A 218 26.16 12.01 -7.48
N TRP A 219 26.98 11.00 -7.17
CA TRP A 219 27.06 9.74 -7.93
C TRP A 219 26.31 8.58 -7.27
N THR A 220 25.55 8.86 -6.19
CA THR A 220 24.81 7.83 -5.46
C THR A 220 23.60 7.38 -6.28
N SER A 221 23.66 6.16 -6.81
CA SER A 221 22.53 5.51 -7.49
C SER A 221 21.62 4.73 -6.53
N ARG A 222 22.07 4.51 -5.31
CA ARG A 222 21.30 3.81 -4.27
C ARG A 222 20.34 4.77 -3.59
N ILE A 223 19.11 4.32 -3.39
CA ILE A 223 18.10 5.07 -2.63
C ILE A 223 17.72 4.18 -1.45
N THR A 224 18.26 4.52 -0.29
CA THR A 224 17.95 3.90 1.01
C THR A 224 17.44 4.99 1.96
N PHE A 225 17.05 4.65 3.19
CA PHE A 225 16.67 5.69 4.16
C PHE A 225 17.86 6.52 4.64
N ASP A 226 19.03 5.90 4.72
CA ASP A 226 20.23 6.52 5.27
C ASP A 226 21.07 7.22 4.19
N GLU A 227 20.90 6.83 2.93
CA GLU A 227 21.74 7.29 1.82
C GLU A 227 20.90 7.51 0.54
N PHE A 228 20.74 8.77 0.13
CA PHE A 228 20.20 9.19 -1.17
C PHE A 228 20.52 10.67 -1.44
N GLN A 229 20.67 11.05 -2.71
CA GLN A 229 20.75 12.46 -3.14
C GLN A 229 19.41 13.18 -2.86
N PRO A 230 19.34 14.19 -1.96
CA PRO A 230 18.08 14.85 -1.64
C PRO A 230 17.54 15.71 -2.77
N TYR A 231 18.40 16.21 -3.67
CA TYR A 231 17.96 16.95 -4.85
C TYR A 231 17.27 16.06 -5.88
N LEU A 232 16.15 16.53 -6.43
CA LEU A 232 15.34 15.81 -7.42
C LEU A 232 15.72 16.16 -8.86
N PHE A 233 16.90 15.72 -9.30
CA PHE A 233 17.34 15.86 -10.70
C PHE A 233 16.36 15.22 -11.70
N GLU A 234 15.56 14.25 -11.26
CA GLU A 234 14.54 13.61 -12.10
C GLU A 234 13.49 14.61 -12.58
N LEU A 235 13.17 15.62 -11.76
CA LEU A 235 12.25 16.70 -12.16
C LEU A 235 12.86 17.61 -13.23
N ASP A 236 14.18 17.77 -13.27
CA ASP A 236 14.86 18.54 -14.32
C ASP A 236 14.89 17.75 -15.63
N ILE A 237 15.13 16.44 -15.57
CA ILE A 237 15.09 15.58 -16.75
C ILE A 237 13.67 15.58 -17.35
N LEU A 238 12.65 15.44 -16.49
CA LEU A 238 11.27 15.35 -16.94
C LEU A 238 10.64 16.70 -17.33
N SER A 239 11.30 17.85 -17.07
CA SER A 239 10.76 19.16 -17.46
C SER A 239 10.68 19.38 -18.98
N GLU A 240 11.33 18.52 -19.76
CA GLU A 240 11.27 18.51 -21.22
C GLU A 240 10.24 17.51 -21.79
N SER A 241 9.41 16.91 -20.93
CA SER A 241 8.41 15.90 -21.30
C SER A 241 7.12 16.47 -21.93
N VAL A 242 6.10 15.62 -22.13
CA VAL A 242 4.76 16.03 -22.58
C VAL A 242 4.10 17.04 -21.63
N LYS A 243 3.11 17.78 -22.14
CA LYS A 243 2.53 18.96 -21.45
C LYS A 243 2.03 18.64 -20.04
N GLY A 244 1.29 17.55 -19.84
CA GLY A 244 0.78 17.17 -18.53
C GLY A 244 1.89 16.96 -17.48
N ILE A 245 2.95 16.22 -17.82
CA ILE A 245 4.11 16.01 -16.94
C ILE A 245 4.79 17.34 -16.61
N ARG A 246 5.05 18.18 -17.62
CA ARG A 246 5.67 19.50 -17.42
C ARG A 246 4.86 20.40 -16.50
N ASN A 247 3.53 20.35 -16.62
CA ASN A 247 2.63 21.12 -15.77
C ASN A 247 2.76 20.73 -14.29
N VAL A 248 2.77 19.43 -13.99
CA VAL A 248 2.94 18.94 -12.61
C VAL A 248 4.31 19.32 -12.05
N ILE A 249 5.37 19.17 -12.84
CA ILE A 249 6.73 19.56 -12.42
C ILE A 249 6.82 21.05 -12.14
N ARG A 250 6.30 21.87 -13.05
CA ARG A 250 6.24 23.33 -12.86
C ARG A 250 5.48 23.67 -11.57
N GLN A 251 4.37 22.99 -11.29
CA GLN A 251 3.61 23.19 -10.07
C GLN A 251 4.41 22.81 -8.82
N ILE A 252 5.12 21.67 -8.82
CA ILE A 252 6.03 21.28 -7.73
C ILE A 252 7.09 22.36 -7.48
N LYS A 253 7.76 22.82 -8.55
CA LYS A 253 8.81 23.85 -8.46
C LYS A 253 8.25 25.20 -7.98
N ASP A 254 7.08 25.58 -8.48
CA ASP A 254 6.38 26.80 -8.08
C ASP A 254 6.02 26.80 -6.58
N GLU A 255 5.44 25.69 -6.10
CA GLU A 255 5.08 25.53 -4.68
C GLU A 255 6.33 25.37 -3.78
N ALA A 256 7.45 24.90 -4.33
CA ALA A 256 8.73 24.86 -3.62
C ALA A 256 9.34 26.26 -3.43
N CYS A 257 9.25 27.11 -4.45
CA CYS A 257 9.79 28.47 -4.43
C CYS A 257 8.90 29.47 -3.66
N ASP A 258 7.57 29.33 -3.75
CA ASP A 258 6.62 30.25 -3.12
C ASP A 258 5.59 29.49 -2.26
N VAL A 259 5.72 29.65 -0.93
CA VAL A 259 4.80 29.07 0.06
C VAL A 259 3.36 29.54 -0.16
N LYS A 260 3.14 30.73 -0.73
CA LYS A 260 1.79 31.27 -0.99
C LYS A 260 1.05 30.53 -2.10
N LYS A 261 1.77 29.83 -2.99
CA LYS A 261 1.18 29.00 -4.05
C LYS A 261 0.68 27.64 -3.52
N ARG A 262 1.06 27.27 -2.30
CA ARG A 262 0.63 25.99 -1.70
C ARG A 262 -0.84 26.05 -1.30
N PRO A 263 -1.61 24.96 -1.50
CA PRO A 263 -2.97 24.89 -1.00
C PRO A 263 -2.99 24.99 0.53
N ARG A 264 -3.96 25.72 1.08
CA ARG A 264 -4.12 25.91 2.53
C ARG A 264 -4.79 24.73 3.24
N LEU A 265 -5.61 23.98 2.50
CA LEU A 265 -6.34 22.82 2.98
C LEU A 265 -6.18 21.70 1.95
N ILE A 266 -5.85 20.52 2.44
CA ILE A 266 -5.57 19.32 1.64
C ILE A 266 -6.41 18.21 2.26
N THR A 267 -7.24 17.54 1.47
CA THR A 267 -8.08 16.44 1.92
C THR A 267 -8.07 15.34 0.89
N PHE A 268 -8.03 14.08 1.32
CA PHE A 268 -8.16 12.92 0.44
C PHE A 268 -9.60 12.59 0.04
N THR A 269 -10.58 13.31 0.57
CA THR A 269 -12.00 13.10 0.24
C THR A 269 -12.21 13.26 -1.27
N ASN A 270 -12.58 12.17 -1.94
CA ASN A 270 -12.76 12.09 -3.40
C ASN A 270 -11.48 12.36 -4.22
N PHE A 271 -10.30 12.04 -3.69
CA PHE A 271 -9.07 12.12 -4.47
C PHE A 271 -9.14 11.19 -5.70
N MET A 272 -8.86 11.75 -6.87
CA MET A 272 -8.82 11.04 -8.15
C MET A 272 -7.52 11.37 -8.86
N PHE A 273 -6.89 10.36 -9.46
CA PHE A 273 -5.75 10.59 -10.33
C PHE A 273 -6.20 11.29 -11.61
N PRO A 274 -5.56 12.42 -11.99
CA PRO A 274 -5.93 13.11 -13.20
C PRO A 274 -5.40 12.39 -14.44
N GLU A 275 -6.17 12.50 -15.51
CA GLU A 275 -5.76 12.03 -16.83
C GLU A 275 -4.58 12.86 -17.36
N LEU A 276 -3.72 12.22 -18.15
CA LEU A 276 -2.59 12.89 -18.78
C LEU A 276 -3.08 13.79 -19.91
N GLU A 277 -2.89 15.10 -19.77
CA GLU A 277 -2.95 16.02 -20.91
C GLU A 277 -1.73 15.81 -21.82
N ILE A 278 -1.98 15.42 -23.08
CA ILE A 278 -0.95 15.26 -24.12
C ILE A 278 -0.57 16.62 -24.71
#